data_AF-A0A7J6PRA4-F1
#
_entry.id   AF-A0A7J6PRA4-F1
#
_cell.length_a   1.000
_cell.length_b   1.000
_cell.length_c   1.000
_cell.angle_alpha   90.00
_cell.angle_beta   90.00
_cell.angle_gamma   90.00
#
_symmetry.space_group_name_H-M   'P 1'
#
loop_
_entity.id
_entity.type
_entity.pdbx_description
1 polymer ?
#
loop_
_entity_poly.entity_id
_entity_poly.type
_entity_poly.pdbx_seq_one_letter_code
_entity_poly.pdbx_strand_id
1 'polypeptide(L)'
;YCDYTASGRALRSLEDFISNQVCPMYANTHSVASATARQTAHFREEARDRVKQYFNCSEDDSAIFCGAGATGAIRKFEDMLIKSRVFAPPKSERKLRRAVVIVDPVAHHSSLLPFREMTRLYPLGKGVKSRAGE
;
A
#
# COMPACT_ATOMS: atom_id res chain seq x y z
N TYR A 1 -23.26 -14.85 9.54
CA TYR A 1 -22.47 -13.62 9.39
C TYR A 1 -22.74 -13.12 7.99
N CYS A 2 -23.29 -11.92 7.84
CA CYS A 2 -23.83 -11.44 6.57
C CYS A 2 -23.20 -10.10 6.15
N ASP A 3 -22.01 -9.77 6.69
CA ASP A 3 -21.27 -8.52 6.43
C ASP A 3 -19.84 -8.81 5.95
N TYR A 4 -19.73 -9.72 4.98
CA TYR A 4 -18.44 -10.10 4.39
C TYR A 4 -17.76 -8.94 3.63
N THR A 5 -18.52 -7.89 3.31
CA THR A 5 -18.03 -6.64 2.76
C THR A 5 -17.18 -5.85 3.74
N ALA A 6 -17.51 -5.87 5.04
CA ALA A 6 -16.72 -5.19 6.06
C ALA A 6 -15.48 -5.99 6.47
N SER A 7 -15.62 -7.31 6.67
CA SER A 7 -14.50 -8.19 6.98
C SER A 7 -14.81 -9.66 6.67
N GLY A 8 -13.76 -10.42 6.35
CA GLY A 8 -13.82 -11.87 6.38
C GLY A 8 -13.90 -12.43 7.81
N ARG A 9 -14.33 -13.69 7.94
CA ARG A 9 -14.16 -14.48 9.17
C ARG A 9 -12.84 -15.24 9.12
N ALA A 10 -12.31 -15.58 10.29
CA ALA A 10 -11.20 -16.51 10.40
C ALA A 10 -11.52 -17.84 9.69
N LEU A 11 -10.57 -18.34 8.92
CA LEU A 11 -10.66 -19.61 8.21
C LEU A 11 -9.82 -20.63 8.97
N ARG A 12 -10.46 -21.70 9.46
CA ARG A 12 -9.78 -22.73 10.25
C ARG A 12 -8.51 -23.26 9.57
N SER A 13 -8.55 -23.49 8.26
CA SER A 13 -7.38 -23.95 7.49
C SER A 13 -6.20 -22.97 7.53
N LEU A 14 -6.48 -21.66 7.52
CA LEU A 14 -5.44 -20.62 7.65
C LEU A 14 -4.88 -20.60 9.07
N GLU A 15 -5.76 -20.61 10.08
CA GLU A 15 -5.36 -20.60 11.49
C GLU A 15 -4.51 -21.82 11.84
N ASP A 16 -4.90 -23.00 11.36
CA ASP A 16 -4.17 -24.25 11.55
C ASP A 16 -2.80 -24.22 10.87
N PHE A 17 -2.70 -23.62 9.66
CA PHE A 17 -1.41 -23.48 8.97
C PHE A 17 -0.48 -22.51 9.70
N ILE A 18 -0.99 -21.35 10.11
CA ILE A 18 -0.21 -20.36 10.88
C ILE A 18 0.30 -21.01 12.18
N SER A 19 -0.60 -21.65 12.93
CA SER A 19 -0.29 -22.21 14.24
C SER A 19 0.68 -23.40 14.17
N ASN A 20 0.48 -24.30 13.20
CA ASN A 20 1.21 -25.57 13.16
C ASN A 20 2.43 -25.56 12.21
N GLN A 21 2.50 -24.65 11.24
CA GLN A 21 3.59 -24.61 10.24
C GLN A 21 4.45 -23.35 10.37
N VAL A 22 3.82 -22.18 10.53
CA VAL A 22 4.55 -20.90 10.56
C VAL A 22 5.14 -20.63 11.95
N CYS A 23 4.33 -20.63 12.99
CA CYS A 23 4.75 -20.28 14.35
C CYS A 23 5.91 -21.15 14.90
N PRO A 24 5.95 -22.48 14.71
CA PRO A 24 7.05 -23.30 15.23
C PRO A 24 8.41 -23.00 14.58
N MET A 25 8.39 -22.52 13.33
CA MET A 25 9.59 -22.21 12.56
C MET A 25 9.94 -20.72 12.55
N TYR A 26 9.17 -19.90 13.26
CA TYR A 26 9.32 -18.45 13.23
C TYR A 26 10.67 -18.02 13.84
N ALA A 27 11.39 -17.22 13.07
CA ALA A 27 12.49 -16.42 13.57
C ALA A 27 12.61 -15.13 12.76
N ASN A 28 13.22 -14.11 13.36
CA ASN A 28 13.43 -12.83 12.68
C ASN A 28 14.27 -13.03 11.40
N THR A 29 13.76 -12.56 10.28
CA THR A 29 14.37 -12.70 8.94
C THR A 29 15.64 -11.89 8.74
N HIS A 30 16.03 -11.03 9.68
CA HIS A 30 17.26 -10.23 9.61
C HIS A 30 18.55 -11.02 9.92
N SER A 31 18.43 -12.29 10.32
CA SER A 31 19.57 -13.19 10.51
C SER A 31 19.40 -14.40 9.60
N VAL A 32 20.39 -14.74 8.77
CA VAL A 32 20.37 -16.00 7.98
C VAL A 32 21.06 -17.16 8.74
N ALA A 33 21.44 -16.93 9.99
CA ALA A 33 22.27 -17.85 10.76
C ALA A 33 21.55 -19.15 11.15
N SER A 34 20.24 -19.11 11.39
CA SER A 34 19.46 -20.30 11.80
C SER A 34 18.60 -20.85 10.68
N ALA A 35 18.30 -22.16 10.76
CA ALA A 35 17.35 -22.81 9.86
C ALA A 35 15.95 -22.17 9.93
N THR A 36 15.49 -21.80 11.13
CA THR A 36 14.20 -21.13 11.35
C THR A 36 14.12 -19.75 10.69
N ALA A 37 15.20 -18.98 10.71
CA ALA A 37 15.19 -17.66 10.11
C ALA A 37 15.22 -17.72 8.58
N ARG A 38 15.96 -18.69 8.01
CA ARG A 38 15.88 -19.01 6.58
C ARG A 38 14.48 -19.48 6.18
N GLN A 39 13.85 -20.33 6.99
CA GLN A 39 12.50 -20.81 6.72
C GLN A 39 11.48 -19.67 6.73
N THR A 40 11.57 -18.75 7.70
CA THR A 40 10.67 -17.59 7.78
C THR A 40 10.85 -16.67 6.56
N ALA A 41 12.09 -16.48 6.10
CA ALA A 41 12.37 -15.72 4.88
C ALA A 41 11.76 -16.41 3.64
N HIS A 42 11.85 -17.74 3.56
CA HIS A 42 11.25 -18.51 2.47
C HIS A 42 9.73 -18.35 2.43
N PHE A 43 9.04 -18.50 3.56
CA PHE A 43 7.59 -18.26 3.63
C PHE A 43 7.21 -16.86 3.10
N ARG A 44 8.03 -15.84 3.39
CA ARG A 44 7.76 -14.47 2.94
C ARG A 44 7.90 -14.30 1.43
N GLU A 45 8.93 -14.90 0.83
CA GLU A 45 9.15 -14.80 -0.62
C GLU A 45 8.19 -15.70 -1.40
N GLU A 46 7.89 -16.91 -0.92
CA GLU A 46 6.83 -17.73 -1.50
C GLU A 46 5.47 -17.02 -1.48
N ALA A 47 5.12 -16.37 -0.35
CA ALA A 47 3.90 -15.58 -0.28
C ALA A 47 3.91 -14.42 -1.30
N ARG A 48 5.06 -13.79 -1.53
CA ARG A 48 5.20 -12.73 -2.54
C ARG A 48 4.96 -13.27 -3.94
N ASP A 49 5.57 -14.41 -4.27
CA ASP A 49 5.44 -15.04 -5.59
C ASP A 49 4.00 -15.48 -5.86
N ARG A 50 3.32 -16.05 -4.85
CA ARG A 50 1.90 -16.41 -4.96
C ARG A 50 1.01 -15.20 -5.21
N VAL A 51 1.28 -14.07 -4.54
CA VAL A 51 0.55 -12.81 -4.78
C VAL A 51 0.81 -12.30 -6.20
N LYS A 52 2.07 -12.27 -6.65
CA LYS A 52 2.42 -11.86 -8.02
C LYS A 52 1.72 -12.74 -9.05
N GLN A 53 1.73 -14.05 -8.86
CA GLN A 53 1.05 -15.00 -9.75
C GLN A 53 -0.45 -14.76 -9.79
N TYR A 54 -1.09 -14.57 -8.63
CA TYR A 54 -2.54 -14.34 -8.55
C TYR A 54 -2.98 -13.08 -9.32
N PHE A 55 -2.15 -12.03 -9.31
CA PHE A 55 -2.42 -10.78 -10.03
C PHE A 55 -1.81 -10.73 -11.44
N ASN A 56 -1.29 -11.85 -11.96
CA ASN A 56 -0.61 -11.91 -13.27
C ASN A 56 0.51 -10.87 -13.45
N CYS A 57 1.26 -10.61 -12.38
CA CYS A 57 2.41 -9.71 -12.42
C CYS A 57 3.56 -10.29 -13.25
N SER A 58 4.22 -9.43 -14.00
CA SER A 58 5.43 -9.72 -14.78
C SER A 58 6.72 -9.57 -13.96
N GLU A 59 7.88 -9.77 -14.59
CA GLU A 59 9.19 -9.50 -13.98
C GLU A 59 9.41 -8.01 -13.69
N ASP A 60 8.79 -7.13 -14.47
CA ASP A 60 8.88 -5.67 -14.30
C ASP A 60 8.03 -5.16 -13.11
N ASP A 61 7.14 -6.00 -12.59
CA ASP A 61 6.24 -5.64 -11.50
C ASP A 61 6.84 -5.95 -10.11
N SER A 62 6.64 -5.03 -9.18
CA SER A 62 7.07 -5.19 -7.78
C SER A 62 5.88 -5.38 -6.84
N ALA A 63 5.89 -6.44 -6.04
CA ALA A 63 4.92 -6.65 -4.96
C ALA A 63 5.51 -6.16 -3.63
N ILE A 64 4.86 -5.20 -2.97
CA ILE A 64 5.30 -4.61 -1.70
C ILE A 64 4.24 -4.90 -0.63
N PHE A 65 4.65 -5.54 0.47
CA PHE A 65 3.77 -5.75 1.62
C PHE A 65 3.72 -4.48 2.48
N CYS A 66 2.53 -3.89 2.60
CA CYS A 66 2.33 -2.58 3.22
C CYS A 66 1.72 -2.62 4.64
N GLY A 67 1.72 -3.79 5.30
CA GLY A 67 1.20 -3.96 6.65
C GLY A 67 -0.32 -3.89 6.70
N ALA A 68 -0.87 -2.76 7.18
CA ALA A 68 -2.29 -2.56 7.49
C ALA A 68 -3.20 -2.44 6.24
N GLY A 69 -3.23 -3.49 5.42
CA GLY A 69 -4.13 -3.65 4.28
C GLY A 69 -4.07 -2.51 3.25
N ALA A 70 -5.21 -2.25 2.62
CA ALA A 70 -5.34 -1.24 1.57
C ALA A 70 -5.00 0.18 2.06
N THR A 71 -5.39 0.54 3.29
CA THR A 71 -5.06 1.86 3.88
C THR A 71 -3.56 2.05 4.02
N GLY A 72 -2.83 1.03 4.51
CA GLY A 72 -1.38 1.06 4.57
C GLY A 72 -0.73 1.16 3.18
N ALA A 73 -1.29 0.46 2.19
CA ALA A 73 -0.80 0.51 0.81
C ALA A 73 -0.97 1.90 0.17
N ILE A 74 -2.12 2.55 0.34
CA ILE A 74 -2.35 3.91 -0.17
C ILE A 74 -1.38 4.91 0.48
N ARG A 75 -1.19 4.85 1.81
CA ARG A 75 -0.20 5.70 2.49
C ARG A 75 1.23 5.46 1.99
N LYS A 76 1.62 4.20 1.79
CA LYS A 76 2.94 3.86 1.24
C LYS A 76 3.13 4.41 -0.16
N PHE A 77 2.09 4.34 -0.99
CA PHE A 77 2.10 4.89 -2.34
C PHE A 77 2.18 6.41 -2.34
N GLU A 78 1.44 7.09 -1.46
CA GLU A 78 1.54 8.54 -1.23
C GLU A 78 2.98 8.95 -0.90
N ASP A 79 3.60 8.29 0.08
CA ASP A 79 4.99 8.52 0.46
C ASP A 79 5.96 8.39 -0.73
N MET A 80 5.74 7.38 -1.59
CA MET A 80 6.56 7.17 -2.79
C MET A 80 6.36 8.30 -3.81
N LEU A 81 5.13 8.80 -4.00
CA LEU A 81 4.84 9.91 -4.92
C LEU A 81 5.44 11.23 -4.44
N ILE A 82 5.39 11.51 -3.14
CA ILE A 82 6.04 12.69 -2.54
C ILE A 82 7.56 12.58 -2.72
N LYS A 83 8.16 11.43 -2.36
CA LYS A 83 9.61 11.20 -2.45
C LYS A 83 10.13 11.16 -3.88
N SER A 84 9.33 10.68 -4.83
CA SER A 84 9.64 10.68 -6.27
C SER A 84 9.50 12.05 -6.93
N ARG A 85 9.17 13.10 -6.15
CA ARG A 85 9.08 14.50 -6.60
C ARG A 85 8.01 14.76 -7.66
N VAL A 86 7.02 13.87 -7.74
CA VAL A 86 5.78 14.10 -8.49
C VAL A 86 4.92 15.15 -7.78
N PHE A 87 4.98 15.18 -6.44
CA PHE A 87 4.42 16.23 -5.59
C PHE A 87 5.56 16.86 -4.79
N ALA A 88 6.40 17.66 -5.45
CA ALA A 88 7.49 18.32 -4.75
C ALA A 88 7.04 19.69 -4.17
N PRO A 89 7.57 20.07 -2.99
CA PRO A 89 7.15 21.28 -2.30
C PRO A 89 7.53 22.54 -3.08
N PRO A 90 6.85 23.67 -2.84
CA PRO A 90 7.05 24.93 -3.58
C PRO A 90 8.50 25.45 -3.58
N LYS A 91 9.31 25.05 -2.59
CA LYS A 91 10.71 25.49 -2.42
C LYS A 91 11.74 24.64 -3.20
N SER A 92 11.31 23.70 -4.05
CA SER A 92 12.24 22.88 -4.82
C SER A 92 12.87 23.65 -5.98
N GLU A 93 14.20 23.74 -6.02
CA GLU A 93 14.99 24.45 -7.05
C GLU A 93 15.01 23.73 -8.42
N ARG A 94 14.55 22.47 -8.49
CA ARG A 94 14.52 21.66 -9.73
C ARG A 94 13.10 21.60 -10.30
N LYS A 95 12.98 21.48 -11.64
CA LYS A 95 11.68 21.42 -12.36
C LYS A 95 10.73 20.40 -11.73
N LEU A 96 9.67 20.89 -11.09
CA LEU A 96 8.61 20.08 -10.50
C LEU A 96 7.90 19.28 -11.62
N ARG A 97 7.68 17.99 -11.40
CA ARG A 97 6.67 17.25 -12.17
C ARG A 97 5.30 17.62 -11.60
N ARG A 98 4.31 17.77 -12.46
CA ARG A 98 2.94 18.12 -12.10
C ARG A 98 2.09 16.87 -12.26
N ALA A 99 1.29 16.53 -11.25
CA ALA A 99 0.35 15.42 -11.31
C ALA A 99 -1.08 15.91 -11.16
N VAL A 100 -1.95 15.37 -12.01
CA VAL A 100 -3.40 15.48 -11.89
C VAL A 100 -3.88 14.18 -11.25
N VAL A 101 -4.61 14.28 -10.15
CA VAL A 101 -5.25 13.11 -9.52
C VAL A 101 -6.70 13.09 -9.95
N ILE A 102 -7.11 12.02 -10.63
CA ILE A 102 -8.50 11.76 -10.99
C ILE A 102 -9.01 10.71 -10.02
N VAL A 103 -10.09 11.02 -9.31
CA VAL A 103 -10.71 10.14 -8.31
C VAL A 103 -12.18 9.94 -8.64
N ASP A 104 -12.67 8.74 -8.36
CA ASP A 104 -14.10 8.41 -8.44
C ASP A 104 -14.86 9.07 -7.27
N PRO A 105 -16.01 9.74 -7.50
CA PRO A 105 -16.85 10.30 -6.43
C PRO A 105 -17.28 9.28 -5.36
N VAL A 106 -17.36 7.98 -5.67
CA VAL A 106 -17.77 6.95 -4.70
C VAL A 106 -16.60 6.14 -4.14
N ALA A 107 -15.36 6.58 -4.37
CA ALA A 107 -14.18 5.91 -3.84
C ALA A 107 -14.21 5.84 -2.29
N HIS A 108 -13.80 4.70 -1.75
CA HIS A 108 -13.67 4.53 -0.30
C HIS A 108 -12.75 5.61 0.32
N HIS A 109 -13.06 6.03 1.55
CA HIS A 109 -12.36 7.14 2.21
C HIS A 109 -10.83 6.94 2.32
N SER A 110 -10.36 5.69 2.50
CA SER A 110 -8.93 5.38 2.55
C SER A 110 -8.19 5.69 1.24
N SER A 111 -8.92 5.76 0.12
CA SER A 111 -8.39 6.09 -1.20
C SER A 111 -8.70 7.53 -1.61
N LEU A 112 -9.77 8.16 -1.09
CA LEU A 112 -10.14 9.53 -1.47
C LEU A 112 -9.45 10.60 -0.62
N LEU A 113 -9.49 10.45 0.71
CA LEU A 113 -9.06 11.50 1.64
C LEU A 113 -7.56 11.84 1.51
N PRO A 114 -6.63 10.86 1.43
CA PRO A 114 -5.21 11.16 1.35
C PRO A 114 -4.84 12.04 0.15
N PHE A 115 -5.36 11.71 -1.05
CA PHE A 115 -5.07 12.53 -2.24
C PHE A 115 -5.79 13.88 -2.21
N ARG A 116 -6.99 13.97 -1.62
CA ARG A 116 -7.68 15.25 -1.43
C ARG A 116 -6.90 16.19 -0.50
N GLU A 117 -6.23 15.64 0.51
CA GLU A 117 -5.36 16.42 1.40
C GLU A 117 -4.05 16.81 0.70
N MET A 118 -3.41 15.87 -0.01
CA MET A 118 -2.21 16.17 -0.80
C MET A 118 -2.42 17.29 -1.83
N THR A 119 -3.50 17.25 -2.60
CA THR A 119 -3.79 18.24 -3.65
C THR A 119 -3.96 19.67 -3.09
N ARG A 120 -4.37 19.83 -1.82
CA ARG A 120 -4.38 21.14 -1.14
C ARG A 120 -2.98 21.65 -0.84
N LEU A 121 -2.06 20.75 -0.49
CA LEU A 121 -0.67 21.07 -0.18
C LEU A 121 0.20 21.30 -1.44
N TYR A 122 -0.17 20.66 -2.56
CA TYR A 122 0.55 20.73 -3.84
C TYR A 122 -0.34 21.19 -5.00
N PRO A 123 -0.89 22.42 -4.98
CA PRO A 123 -1.81 22.88 -6.01
C PRO A 123 -1.08 23.13 -7.35
N LEU A 124 -1.72 22.73 -8.46
CA LEU A 124 -1.19 22.92 -9.83
C LEU A 124 -1.15 24.40 -10.29
N GLY A 125 -1.84 25.29 -9.57
CA GLY A 125 -1.89 26.74 -9.78
C GLY A 125 -2.51 27.43 -8.57
N LYS A 126 -2.41 28.77 -8.48
CA LYS A 126 -3.13 29.53 -7.45
C LYS A 126 -4.63 29.23 -7.61
N GLY A 127 -5.24 28.62 -6.59
CA GLY A 127 -6.62 28.15 -6.66
C GLY A 127 -7.54 29.23 -7.22
N VAL A 128 -8.24 28.92 -8.31
CA VAL A 128 -9.41 29.69 -8.71
C VAL A 128 -10.41 29.48 -7.57
N LYS A 129 -10.69 30.54 -6.82
CA LYS A 129 -11.77 30.52 -5.83
C LYS A 129 -13.03 30.07 -6.57
N SER A 130 -13.55 28.89 -6.22
CA SER A 130 -14.89 28.48 -6.60
C SER A 130 -15.84 29.58 -6.15
N ARG A 131 -16.37 30.38 -7.09
CA ARG A 131 -17.53 31.23 -6.85
C ARG A 131 -18.73 30.30 -6.68
N ALA A 132 -18.99 29.88 -5.45
CA ALA A 132 -20.23 29.24 -5.08
C ALA A 132 -20.75 29.99 -3.85
N GLY A 133 -21.81 30.77 -4.04
CA GLY A 133 -22.49 31.53 -2.97
C GLY A 133 -22.82 32.98 -3.36
N GLU A 134 -23.68 33.17 -4.35
CA GLU A 134 -24.75 34.17 -4.30
C GLU A 134 -26.07 33.40 -4.25
#